data_AF-A0A3R7P1E0-F1
#
_entry.id   AF-A0A3R7P1E0-F1
#
_cell.length_a   1.000
_cell.length_b   1.000
_cell.length_c   1.000
_cell.angle_alpha   90.00
_cell.angle_beta   90.00
_cell.angle_gamma   90.00
#
_symmetry.space_group_name_H-M   'P 1'
#
loop_
_entity.id
_entity.type
_entity.pdbx_description
1 polymer ?
#
loop_
_entity_poly.entity_id
_entity_poly.type
_entity_poly.pdbx_seq_one_letter_code
_entity_poly.pdbx_strand_id
1 'polypeptide(L)'
;MSKKLLFSIITKNQNIDIQFNLHKGTQNINKTSVLLEKILNLIDQETKKKDGISEGDIFQAIALSNAIRIGISEFENEKILEFSNDITIKGIESFKKAKKYPLGNA
;
A
#
# COMPACT_ATOMS: atom_id res chain seq x y z
N MET A 1 -6.00 19.11 -10.30
CA MET A 1 -5.19 17.99 -10.81
C MET A 1 -5.19 16.86 -9.80
N SER A 2 -5.37 15.61 -10.23
CA SER A 2 -5.20 14.44 -9.36
C SER A 2 -3.75 14.36 -8.89
N LYS A 3 -3.51 14.33 -7.57
CA LYS A 3 -2.18 14.15 -7.00
C LYS A 3 -1.74 12.70 -7.26
N LYS A 4 -0.50 12.50 -7.71
CA LYS A 4 0.04 11.17 -8.01
C LYS A 4 1.16 10.84 -7.04
N LEU A 5 1.11 9.65 -6.44
CA LEU A 5 2.21 9.08 -5.69
C LEU A 5 3.03 8.21 -6.66
N LEU A 6 4.32 8.53 -6.78
CA LEU A 6 5.29 7.68 -7.47
C LEU A 6 6.01 6.89 -6.39
N PHE A 7 6.04 5.56 -6.54
CA PHE A 7 6.65 4.68 -5.57
C PHE A 7 7.37 3.54 -6.29
N SER A 8 8.60 3.27 -5.88
CA SER A 8 9.44 2.22 -6.47
C SER A 8 9.71 1.16 -5.42
N ILE A 9 9.49 -0.11 -5.77
CA ILE A 9 9.85 -1.25 -4.93
C ILE A 9 10.84 -2.15 -5.64
N ILE A 10 11.78 -2.69 -4.87
CA ILE A 10 12.74 -3.68 -5.33
C ILE A 10 12.29 -5.04 -4.80
N THR A 11 12.03 -5.99 -5.69
CA THR A 11 11.61 -7.34 -5.30
C THR A 11 12.43 -8.38 -6.05
N LYS A 12 12.96 -9.39 -5.36
CA LYS A 12 13.76 -10.52 -5.89
C LYS A 12 14.76 -10.12 -7.00
N ASN A 13 14.32 -9.99 -8.26
CA ASN A 13 15.14 -9.66 -9.44
C ASN A 13 14.58 -8.50 -10.31
N GLN A 14 13.65 -7.69 -9.79
CA GLN A 14 12.95 -6.67 -10.58
C GLN A 14 12.62 -5.42 -9.76
N ASN A 15 12.78 -4.28 -10.42
CA ASN A 15 12.28 -2.99 -9.98
C ASN A 15 10.87 -2.79 -10.52
N ILE A 16 9.98 -2.31 -9.65
CA ILE A 16 8.59 -2.04 -9.99
C ILE A 16 8.30 -0.58 -9.66
N ASP A 17 8.08 0.23 -10.69
CA ASP A 17 7.65 1.63 -10.55
C ASP A 17 6.13 1.71 -10.65
N ILE A 18 5.51 2.10 -9.54
CA ILE A 18 4.06 2.19 -9.39
C ILE A 18 3.69 3.68 -9.38
N GLN A 19 2.74 4.05 -10.22
CA GLN A 19 2.10 5.36 -10.18
C GLN A 19 0.68 5.20 -9.64
N PHE A 20 0.44 5.69 -8.43
CA PHE A 20 -0.87 5.63 -7.77
C PHE A 20 -1.56 6.98 -7.80
N ASN A 21 -2.83 7.00 -8.23
CA ASN A 21 -3.66 8.19 -8.15
C ASN A 21 -4.16 8.36 -6.72
N LEU A 22 -3.69 9.40 -6.03
CA LEU A 22 -4.09 9.66 -4.65
C LEU A 22 -5.53 10.13 -4.61
N HIS A 23 -6.28 9.57 -3.68
CA HIS A 23 -7.64 10.04 -3.39
C HIS A 23 -7.61 11.48 -2.85
N LYS A 24 -8.69 12.23 -3.12
CA LYS A 24 -8.87 13.65 -2.71
C LYS A 24 -8.68 13.89 -1.20
N GLY A 25 -8.97 12.87 -0.38
CA GLY A 25 -8.78 12.91 1.07
C GLY A 25 -7.31 12.82 1.52
N THR A 26 -6.37 12.52 0.61
CA THR A 26 -4.95 12.45 0.96
C THR A 26 -4.35 13.84 1.05
N GLN A 27 -3.96 14.24 2.27
CA GLN A 27 -3.44 15.59 2.53
C GLN A 27 -1.96 15.73 2.18
N ASN A 28 -1.11 14.75 2.53
CA ASN A 28 0.34 14.84 2.41
C ASN A 28 0.97 13.60 1.76
N ILE A 29 1.43 13.77 0.52
CA ILE A 29 2.02 12.71 -0.32
C ILE A 29 3.28 12.12 0.33
N ASN A 30 4.19 12.98 0.80
CA ASN A 30 5.48 12.55 1.35
C ASN A 30 5.28 11.70 2.61
N LYS A 31 4.35 12.10 3.49
CA LYS A 31 4.01 11.33 4.69
C LYS A 31 3.39 9.98 4.32
N THR A 32 2.52 9.94 3.31
CA THR A 32 1.96 8.68 2.79
C THR A 32 3.04 7.76 2.23
N SER A 33 3.97 8.29 1.44
CA SER A 33 5.09 7.53 0.87
C SER A 33 5.98 6.91 1.96
N VAL A 34 6.38 7.72 2.96
CA VAL A 34 7.21 7.25 4.07
C VAL A 34 6.50 6.19 4.90
N LEU A 35 5.19 6.35 5.13
CA LEU A 35 4.41 5.35 5.86
C LEU A 35 4.31 4.03 5.08
N LEU A 36 4.05 4.11 3.76
CA LEU A 36 3.99 2.94 2.89
C LEU A 36 5.31 2.17 2.91
N GLU A 37 6.43 2.86 2.77
CA GLU A 37 7.76 2.26 2.83
C GLU A 37 8.01 1.54 4.17
N LYS A 38 7.67 2.17 5.29
CA LYS A 38 7.79 1.55 6.62
C LYS A 38 6.95 0.28 6.76
N ILE A 39 5.71 0.31 6.26
CA ILE A 39 4.81 -0.84 6.31
C ILE A 39 5.36 -1.99 5.47
N LEU A 40 5.78 -1.72 4.23
CA LEU A 40 6.32 -2.74 3.34
C LEU A 40 7.62 -3.35 3.88
N ASN A 41 8.52 -2.52 4.41
CA ASN A 41 9.75 -3.00 5.04
C ASN A 41 9.47 -3.88 6.26
N LEU A 42 8.49 -3.51 7.09
CA LEU A 42 8.10 -4.34 8.24
C LEU A 42 7.54 -5.69 7.78
N ILE A 43 6.65 -5.71 6.79
CA ILE A 43 6.10 -6.95 6.23
C ILE A 43 7.22 -7.84 5.67
N ASP A 44 8.15 -7.27 4.90
CA ASP A 44 9.29 -8.01 4.33
C ASP A 44 10.21 -8.58 5.42
N GLN A 45 10.41 -7.85 6.52
CA GLN A 45 11.18 -8.34 7.67
C GLN A 45 10.48 -9.50 8.38
N GLU A 46 9.17 -9.40 8.64
CA GLU A 46 8.42 -10.44 9.35
C GLU A 46 8.25 -11.72 8.51
N THR A 47 8.07 -11.62 7.20
CA THR A 47 7.95 -12.78 6.29
C THR A 47 9.25 -13.57 6.14
N LYS A 48 10.41 -12.93 6.34
CA LYS A 48 11.73 -13.58 6.24
C LYS A 48 12.16 -14.30 7.52
N LYS A 49 11.40 -14.21 8.61
CA LYS A 49 11.73 -14.91 9.88
C LYS A 49 11.48 -16.42 9.76
N LYS A 50 12.19 -17.21 10.57
CA LYS A 50 12.13 -18.67 10.59
C LYS A 50 10.72 -19.22 10.92
N ASP A 51 10.01 -18.52 11.81
CA ASP A 51 8.58 -18.73 12.13
C ASP A 51 7.79 -17.48 11.67
N GLY A 52 8.03 -17.05 10.44
CA GLY A 52 7.50 -15.81 9.89
C GLY A 52 5.99 -15.81 9.68
N ILE A 53 5.44 -14.62 9.45
CA ILE A 53 4.01 -14.44 9.19
C ILE A 53 3.64 -14.95 7.79
N SER A 54 2.47 -15.58 7.66
CA SER A 54 1.93 -15.97 6.36
C SER A 54 1.28 -14.77 5.65
N GLU A 55 1.06 -14.89 4.34
CA GLU A 55 0.26 -13.92 3.57
C GLU A 55 -1.14 -13.73 4.18
N GLY A 56 -1.76 -14.82 4.68
CA GLY A 56 -3.05 -14.76 5.36
C GLY A 56 -3.01 -13.89 6.61
N ASP A 57 -1.97 -14.02 7.43
CA ASP A 57 -1.77 -13.21 8.64
C ASP A 57 -1.60 -11.72 8.30
N ILE A 58 -0.86 -11.42 7.22
CA ILE A 58 -0.65 -10.04 6.73
C ILE A 58 -1.99 -9.41 6.35
N PHE A 59 -2.76 -10.07 5.47
CA PHE A 59 -4.04 -9.52 5.01
C PHE A 59 -5.05 -9.40 6.16
N GLN A 60 -5.07 -10.35 7.08
CA GLN A 60 -5.90 -10.29 8.29
C GLN A 60 -5.51 -9.10 9.19
N ALA A 61 -4.22 -8.87 9.41
CA ALA A 61 -3.71 -7.74 10.21
C ALA A 61 -4.04 -6.39 9.56
N ILE A 62 -3.89 -6.27 8.23
CA ILE A 62 -4.26 -5.06 7.48
C ILE A 62 -5.77 -4.79 7.59
N ALA A 63 -6.60 -5.83 7.44
CA ALA A 63 -8.05 -5.72 7.55
C ALA A 63 -8.48 -5.24 8.96
N LEU A 64 -7.91 -5.84 10.02
CA LEU A 64 -8.15 -5.43 11.40
C LEU A 64 -7.68 -4.00 11.67
N SER A 65 -6.49 -3.63 11.18
CA SER A 65 -5.98 -2.25 11.28
C SER A 65 -6.94 -1.25 10.63
N ASN A 66 -7.45 -1.54 9.44
CA ASN A 66 -8.43 -0.69 8.77
C ASN A 66 -9.73 -0.59 9.57
N ALA A 67 -10.27 -1.71 10.05
CA ALA A 67 -11.50 -1.73 10.86
C ALA A 67 -11.37 -0.90 12.14
N ILE A 68 -10.24 -1.02 12.85
CA ILE A 68 -9.95 -0.20 14.05
C ILE A 68 -9.89 1.28 13.68
N ARG A 69 -9.15 1.64 12.61
CA ARG A 69 -9.04 3.05 12.19
C ARG A 69 -10.36 3.64 11.72
N ILE A 70 -11.24 2.83 11.10
CA ILE A 70 -12.61 3.22 10.77
C ILE A 70 -13.40 3.46 12.06
N GLY A 71 -13.42 2.49 12.99
CA GLY A 71 -14.22 2.55 14.20
C GLY A 71 -13.84 3.68 15.17
N ILE A 72 -12.59 4.15 15.16
CA ILE A 72 -12.16 5.31 15.97
C ILE A 72 -12.27 6.64 15.23
N SER A 73 -12.58 6.64 13.93
CA SER A 73 -12.66 7.85 13.13
C SER A 73 -14.01 8.55 13.37
N GLU A 74 -14.01 9.87 13.43
CA GLU A 74 -15.25 10.68 13.52
C GLU A 74 -16.00 10.77 12.18
N PHE A 75 -15.46 10.18 11.12
CA PHE A 75 -16.12 10.15 9.81
C PHE A 75 -17.27 9.13 9.80
N GLU A 76 -18.32 9.40 9.01
CA GLU A 76 -19.39 8.42 8.76
C GLU A 76 -18.81 7.10 8.24
N ASN A 77 -19.02 6.00 8.98
CA ASN A 77 -18.42 4.69 8.73
C ASN A 77 -18.56 4.20 7.27
N GLU A 78 -19.70 4.46 6.64
CA GLU A 78 -19.97 4.10 5.24
C GLU A 78 -19.03 4.81 4.26
N LYS A 79 -18.76 6.10 4.46
CA LYS A 79 -17.85 6.89 3.61
C LYS A 79 -16.40 6.40 3.72
N ILE A 80 -15.98 5.91 4.90
CA ILE A 80 -14.62 5.38 5.07
C ILE A 80 -14.50 3.99 4.45
N LEU A 81 -15.55 3.17 4.53
CA LEU A 81 -15.55 1.86 3.90
C LEU A 81 -15.48 1.97 2.37
N GLU A 82 -16.30 2.84 1.78
CA GLU A 82 -16.24 3.17 0.35
C GLU A 82 -14.85 3.70 -0.04
N PHE A 83 -14.31 4.61 0.76
CA PHE A 83 -12.96 5.13 0.57
C PHE A 83 -11.90 4.02 0.60
N SER A 84 -11.95 3.12 1.58
CA SER A 84 -11.02 1.99 1.72
C SER A 84 -11.10 1.02 0.55
N ASN A 85 -12.31 0.74 0.05
CA ASN A 85 -12.51 -0.11 -1.11
C ASN A 85 -11.97 0.54 -2.39
N ASP A 86 -12.28 1.82 -2.61
CA ASP A 86 -11.83 2.58 -3.79
C ASP A 86 -10.30 2.66 -3.87
N ILE A 87 -9.62 2.99 -2.77
CA ILE A 87 -8.14 3.06 -2.75
C ILE A 87 -7.50 1.68 -3.00
N THR A 88 -8.13 0.61 -2.51
CA THR A 88 -7.63 -0.76 -2.68
C THR A 88 -7.74 -1.20 -4.13
N ILE A 89 -8.90 -1.00 -4.76
CA ILE A 89 -9.15 -1.31 -6.17
C ILE A 89 -8.18 -0.52 -7.05
N LYS A 90 -8.08 0.80 -6.85
CA LYS A 90 -7.14 1.66 -7.58
C LYS A 90 -5.68 1.24 -7.38
N GLY A 91 -5.36 0.70 -6.20
CA GLY A 91 -4.01 0.24 -5.85
C GLY A 91 -3.63 -0.98 -6.69
N ILE A 92 -4.53 -1.95 -6.75
CA ILE A 92 -4.39 -3.15 -7.57
C ILE A 92 -4.28 -2.79 -9.05
N GLU A 93 -5.14 -1.90 -9.55
CA GLU A 93 -5.06 -1.43 -10.94
C GLU A 93 -3.74 -0.73 -11.26
N SER A 94 -3.27 0.11 -10.34
CA SER A 94 -1.99 0.83 -10.47
C SER A 94 -0.81 -0.15 -10.48
N PHE A 95 -0.85 -1.18 -9.62
CA PHE A 95 0.17 -2.23 -9.59
C PHE A 95 0.19 -3.07 -10.87
N LYS A 96 -0.99 -3.42 -11.42
CA LYS A 96 -1.09 -4.15 -12.70
C LYS A 96 -0.51 -3.35 -13.86
N LYS A 97 -0.62 -2.01 -13.82
CA LYS A 97 -0.08 -1.09 -14.83
C LYS A 97 1.35 -0.62 -14.52
N ALA A 98 1.95 -1.09 -13.43
CA ALA A 98 3.28 -0.66 -13.01
C ALA A 98 4.34 -1.02 -14.05
N LYS A 99 5.33 -0.15 -14.22
CA LYS A 99 6.49 -0.44 -15.07
C LYS A 99 7.40 -1.41 -14.32
N LYS A 100 7.68 -2.56 -14.93
CA LYS A 100 8.52 -3.60 -14.35
C LYS A 100 9.76 -3.77 -15.21
N TYR A 101 10.92 -3.71 -14.61
CA TYR A 101 12.19 -3.88 -15.32
C TYR A 101 13.14 -4.73 -14.47
N PRO A 102 13.99 -5.55 -15.11
CA PRO A 102 14.94 -6.40 -14.40
C PRO A 102 15.94 -5.53 -13.62
N LEU A 103 16.33 -6.02 -12.44
CA LEU A 103 17.47 -5.48 -11.70
C LEU A 103 18.75 -5.85 -12.47
N GLY A 104 19.45 -4.85 -13.00
CA GLY A 104 20.79 -5.04 -13.57
C GLY A 104 20.93 -5.05 -15.08
N ASN A 105 20.15 -4.26 -15.83
CA ASN A 105 20.60 -3.82 -17.16
C ASN A 105 20.87 -2.31 -17.11
N ALA A 106 22.14 -1.97 -16.85
CA ALA A 106 22.72 -0.69 -17.23
C ALA A 106 23.08 -0.71 -18.73
#